data_AF-A0A821AQE6-F1
#
_entry.id   AF-A0A821AQE6-F1
#
_cell.length_a   1.000
_cell.length_b   1.000
_cell.length_c   1.000
_cell.angle_alpha   90.00
_cell.angle_beta   90.00
_cell.angle_gamma   90.00
#
_symmetry.space_group_name_H-M   'P 1'
#
loop_
_entity.id
_entity.type
_entity.pdbx_description
1 polymer ?
#
loop_
_entity_poly.entity_id
_entity_poly.type
_entity_poly.pdbx_seq_one_letter_code
_entity_poly.pdbx_strand_id
1 'polypeptide(L)'
;MTNFPSPYEKVLPHNIKLDKIPEYHEKDDTCDRVIGSLVGLAIGDALGASVEFRPQQYLAANPIRKMEGGGTWGLEAGKWTDDTSMALCLAS
;
A
#
# COMPACT_ATOMS: atom_id res chain seq x y z
N MET A 1 -19.34 -0.09 27.15
CA MET A 1 -17.96 -0.49 27.49
C MET A 1 -17.95 -2.01 27.59
N THR A 2 -17.78 -2.69 26.46
CA THR A 2 -17.83 -4.16 26.40
C THR A 2 -16.40 -4.68 26.54
N ASN A 3 -16.05 -5.18 27.73
CA ASN A 3 -14.84 -5.96 27.92
C ASN A 3 -15.00 -7.28 27.16
N PHE A 4 -14.41 -7.36 25.96
CA PHE A 4 -14.23 -8.64 25.32
C PHE A 4 -13.15 -9.40 26.09
N PRO A 5 -13.42 -10.63 26.56
CA PRO A 5 -12.41 -11.42 27.23
C PRO A 5 -11.27 -11.71 26.26
N SER A 6 -10.04 -11.58 26.75
CA SER A 6 -8.83 -11.88 25.99
C SER A 6 -8.92 -13.31 25.44
N PRO A 7 -8.58 -13.55 24.15
CA PRO A 7 -8.71 -14.86 23.50
C PRO A 7 -7.88 -15.97 24.19
N TYR A 8 -6.97 -15.60 25.09
CA TYR A 8 -6.11 -16.51 25.84
C TYR A 8 -6.72 -17.04 27.15
N GLU A 9 -7.86 -16.52 27.60
CA GLU A 9 -8.48 -16.93 28.87
C GLU A 9 -8.84 -18.43 28.89
N LYS A 10 -9.03 -19.05 27.72
CA LYS A 10 -9.34 -20.49 27.57
C LYS A 10 -8.15 -21.38 27.16
N VAL A 11 -6.98 -20.80 26.86
CA VAL A 11 -5.85 -21.53 26.22
C VAL A 11 -4.64 -21.65 27.16
N LEU A 12 -4.59 -20.87 28.23
CA LEU A 12 -3.43 -20.87 29.12
C LEU A 12 -3.47 -22.06 30.08
N PRO A 13 -2.38 -22.82 30.22
CA PRO A 13 -2.27 -23.84 31.26
C PRO A 13 -2.41 -23.17 32.64
N HIS A 14 -3.06 -23.86 33.59
CA HIS A 14 -3.54 -23.33 34.89
C HIS A 14 -2.47 -22.69 35.80
N ASN A 15 -1.21 -22.67 35.38
CA ASN A 15 -0.05 -22.17 36.10
C ASN A 15 0.55 -20.87 35.49
N ILE A 16 0.04 -20.33 34.39
CA ILE A 16 0.46 -19.03 33.87
C ILE A 16 -0.46 -17.94 34.42
N LYS A 17 0.10 -17.02 35.19
CA LYS A 17 -0.64 -15.86 35.67
C LYS A 17 -0.76 -14.81 34.56
N LEU A 18 -1.98 -14.30 34.35
CA LEU A 18 -2.31 -13.32 33.31
C LEU A 18 -1.53 -12.00 33.44
N ASP A 19 -1.15 -11.62 34.66
CA ASP A 19 -0.36 -10.42 34.99
C ASP A 19 1.08 -10.46 34.47
N LYS A 20 1.57 -11.63 34.02
CA LYS A 20 2.92 -11.83 33.48
C LYS A 20 2.98 -11.93 31.96
N ILE A 21 1.83 -11.89 31.29
CA ILE A 21 1.78 -11.90 29.83
C ILE A 21 1.95 -10.45 29.37
N PRO A 22 2.94 -10.13 28.53
CA PRO A 22 3.05 -8.80 27.96
C PRO A 22 1.73 -8.45 27.25
N GLU A 23 1.18 -7.28 27.57
CA GLU A 23 -0.04 -6.79 26.96
C GLU A 23 0.17 -6.73 25.44
N TYR A 24 -0.67 -7.44 24.68
CA TYR A 24 -0.61 -7.40 23.23
C TYR A 24 -1.09 -6.02 22.77
N HIS A 25 -0.15 -5.15 22.42
CA HIS A 25 -0.47 -3.95 21.67
C HIS A 25 -0.58 -4.32 20.20
N GLU A 26 -1.81 -4.37 19.70
CA GLU A 26 -2.05 -4.35 18.26
C GLU A 26 -1.39 -3.07 17.70
N LYS A 27 -0.43 -3.26 16.80
CA LYS A 27 0.27 -2.14 16.16
C LYS A 27 -0.72 -1.47 15.22
N ASP A 28 -1.18 -0.27 15.56
CA ASP A 28 -2.00 0.53 14.67
C ASP A 28 -1.16 0.98 13.47
N ASP A 29 -1.30 0.25 12.35
CA ASP A 29 -0.64 0.52 11.08
C ASP A 29 -1.55 1.30 10.11
N THR A 30 -2.71 1.80 10.59
CA THR A 30 -3.71 2.44 9.76
C THR A 30 -3.14 3.63 8.99
N CYS A 31 -2.34 4.46 9.66
CA CYS A 31 -1.64 5.58 9.02
C CYS A 31 -0.70 5.12 7.90
N ASP A 32 0.11 4.08 8.14
CA ASP A 32 1.04 3.54 7.13
C ASP A 32 0.27 3.00 5.92
N ARG A 33 -0.87 2.34 6.15
CA ARG A 33 -1.73 1.85 5.07
C ARG A 33 -2.38 2.98 4.27
N VAL A 34 -2.83 4.05 4.93
CA VAL A 34 -3.43 5.23 4.27
C VAL A 34 -2.38 5.95 3.42
N ILE A 35 -1.19 6.22 4.00
CA ILE A 35 -0.08 6.84 3.28
C ILE A 35 0.36 5.95 2.12
N GLY A 36 0.54 4.65 2.38
CA GLY A 36 0.91 3.66 1.38
C GLY A 36 -0.09 3.56 0.23
N SER A 37 -1.39 3.80 0.48
CA SER A 37 -2.42 3.79 -0.56
C SER A 37 -2.27 4.98 -1.51
N LEU A 38 -2.07 6.20 -0.98
CA LEU A 38 -1.90 7.41 -1.80
C LEU A 38 -0.55 7.42 -2.53
N VAL A 39 0.53 7.05 -1.84
CA VAL A 39 1.86 6.93 -2.46
C VAL A 39 1.86 5.79 -3.49
N GLY A 40 1.20 4.67 -3.18
CA GLY A 40 1.05 3.53 -4.09
C GLY A 40 0.28 3.88 -5.37
N LEU A 41 -0.75 4.73 -5.26
CA LEU A 41 -1.45 5.29 -6.42
C LEU A 41 -0.48 6.06 -7.33
N ALA A 42 0.31 6.98 -6.77
CA ALA A 42 1.28 7.75 -7.54
C ALA A 42 2.38 6.89 -8.18
N ILE A 43 2.83 5.83 -7.48
CA ILE A 43 3.79 4.87 -8.01
C ILE A 43 3.19 4.07 -9.17
N GLY A 44 1.95 3.59 -9.01
CA GLY A 44 1.24 2.81 -10.03
C GLY A 44 0.98 3.63 -11.30
N ASP A 45 0.53 4.87 -11.14
CA ASP A 45 0.35 5.86 -12.20
C ASP A 45 1.66 6.07 -12.97
N ALA A 46 2.74 6.48 -12.30
CA ALA A 46 4.02 6.74 -12.96
C ALA A 46 4.62 5.51 -13.69
N LEU A 47 4.42 4.30 -13.14
CA LEU A 47 4.82 3.07 -13.82
C LEU A 47 3.94 2.77 -15.05
N GLY A 48 2.62 2.89 -14.91
CA GLY A 48 1.66 2.61 -15.96
C GLY A 48 1.75 3.58 -17.15
N ALA A 49 1.98 4.86 -16.87
CA ALA A 49 2.08 5.91 -17.88
C ALA A 49 3.18 5.64 -18.93
N SER A 50 4.28 5.00 -18.51
CA SER A 50 5.40 4.64 -19.41
C SER A 50 5.01 3.66 -20.52
N VAL A 51 3.93 2.89 -20.32
CA VAL A 51 3.43 1.89 -21.26
C VAL A 51 1.98 2.08 -21.65
N GLU A 52 1.41 3.24 -21.37
CA GLU A 52 0.04 3.55 -21.74
C GLU A 52 -0.18 3.33 -23.24
N PHE A 53 -1.32 2.71 -23.58
CA PHE A 53 -1.69 2.30 -24.95
C PHE A 53 -0.77 1.27 -25.62
N ARG A 54 0.15 0.63 -24.88
CA ARG A 54 0.92 -0.50 -25.40
C ARG A 54 0.12 -1.80 -25.33
N PRO A 55 0.24 -2.68 -26.36
CA PRO A 55 -0.42 -3.98 -26.33
C PRO A 55 0.25 -4.91 -25.30
N GLN A 56 -0.49 -5.87 -24.77
CA GLN A 56 0.04 -6.81 -23.76
C GLN A 56 1.27 -7.59 -24.26
N GLN A 57 1.35 -7.93 -25.55
CA GLN A 57 2.52 -8.59 -26.13
C GLN A 57 3.79 -7.75 -26.03
N TYR A 58 3.66 -6.41 -26.08
CA TYR A 58 4.78 -5.50 -25.87
C TYR A 58 5.32 -5.63 -24.44
N LEU A 59 4.43 -5.71 -23.44
CA LEU A 59 4.81 -5.86 -22.03
C LEU A 59 5.44 -7.22 -21.73
N ALA A 60 5.01 -8.28 -22.42
CA ALA A 60 5.62 -9.60 -22.30
C ALA A 60 7.09 -9.59 -22.75
N ALA A 61 7.39 -8.86 -23.83
CA ALA A 61 8.75 -8.70 -24.35
C ALA A 61 9.55 -7.61 -23.60
N ASN A 62 8.88 -6.57 -23.10
CA ASN A 62 9.47 -5.40 -22.47
C ASN A 62 8.83 -5.17 -21.08
N PRO A 63 9.11 -6.05 -20.11
CA PRO A 63 8.55 -5.93 -18.77
C PRO A 63 9.12 -4.71 -18.05
N ILE A 64 8.22 -3.87 -17.52
CA ILE A 64 8.59 -2.71 -16.71
C ILE A 64 9.06 -3.19 -15.34
N ARG A 65 10.27 -2.79 -14.95
CA ARG A 65 10.85 -3.14 -13.64
C ARG A 65 11.34 -1.94 -12.85
N LYS A 66 11.31 -0.75 -13.46
CA LYS A 66 11.85 0.49 -12.93
C LYS A 66 10.99 1.66 -13.40
N MET A 67 11.11 2.80 -12.74
CA MET A 67 10.57 4.06 -13.25
C MET A 67 11.46 4.55 -14.38
N GLU A 68 11.08 4.25 -15.62
CA GLU A 68 11.86 4.61 -16.81
C GLU A 68 11.39 5.92 -17.47
N GLY A 69 10.17 6.37 -17.17
CA GLY A 69 9.56 7.52 -17.85
C GLY A 69 9.20 7.20 -19.31
N GLY A 70 9.25 8.19 -20.18
CA GLY A 70 8.92 8.07 -21.60
C GLY A 70 7.42 7.90 -21.83
N GLY A 71 7.04 6.79 -22.47
CA GLY A 71 5.65 6.50 -22.83
C GLY A 71 5.08 7.46 -23.88
N THR A 72 3.76 7.47 -23.98
CA THR A 72 2.99 8.27 -24.95
C THR A 72 3.26 9.77 -24.81
N TRP A 73 3.52 10.22 -23.59
CA TRP A 73 3.63 11.64 -23.23
C TRP A 73 5.08 12.11 -23.04
N GLY A 74 6.07 11.23 -23.21
CA GLY A 74 7.49 11.60 -23.07
C GLY A 74 7.86 12.09 -21.66
N LEU A 75 7.30 11.46 -20.62
CA LEU A 75 7.50 11.88 -19.24
C LEU A 75 8.91 11.63 -18.74
N GLU A 76 9.36 12.41 -17.76
CA GLU A 76 10.56 12.09 -17.00
C GLU A 76 10.30 10.88 -16.08
N ALA A 77 11.37 10.16 -15.72
CA ALA A 77 11.27 9.03 -14.80
C ALA A 77 10.64 9.45 -13.46
N GLY A 78 9.55 8.78 -13.09
CA GLY A 78 8.84 9.02 -11.83
C GLY A 78 7.77 10.11 -11.89
N LYS A 79 7.56 10.77 -13.04
CA LYS A 79 6.39 11.63 -13.22
C LYS A 79 5.11 10.80 -13.33
N TRP A 80 4.11 11.21 -12.56
CA TRP A 80 2.73 10.74 -12.56
C TRP A 80 1.83 11.63 -13.44
N THR A 81 0.60 11.20 -13.72
CA THR A 81 -0.35 11.84 -14.64
C THR A 81 -1.56 12.44 -13.91
N ASP A 82 -2.68 12.57 -14.62
CA ASP A 82 -3.94 13.08 -14.13
C ASP A 82 -4.55 12.22 -13.01
N ASP A 83 -4.29 10.91 -12.95
CA ASP A 83 -4.75 10.04 -11.86
C ASP A 83 -4.27 10.58 -10.50
N THR A 84 -2.97 10.82 -10.36
CA THR A 84 -2.41 11.40 -9.13
C THR A 84 -2.82 12.86 -8.95
N SER A 85 -2.87 13.64 -10.03
CA SER A 85 -3.30 15.05 -9.96
C SER A 85 -4.71 15.19 -9.38
N MET A 86 -5.65 14.40 -9.88
CA MET A 86 -7.05 14.40 -9.44
C MET A 86 -7.19 13.83 -8.03
N ALA A 87 -6.43 12.78 -7.68
CA ALA A 87 -6.42 12.24 -6.33
C ALA A 87 -5.98 13.30 -5.30
N LEU A 88 -4.95 14.09 -5.62
CA LEU A 88 -4.49 15.19 -4.77
C LEU A 88 -5.53 16.30 -4.64
N CYS A 89 -6.22 16.66 -5.73
CA CYS A 89 -7.34 17.62 -5.68
C CYS A 89 -8.52 17.12 -4.83
N LEU A 90 -8.73 15.80 -4.73
CA LEU A 90 -9.79 15.22 -3.91
C LEU A 90 -9.40 15.12 -2.42
N ALA A 91 -8.12 14.89 -2.14
CA ALA A 91 -7.62 14.71 -0.78
C ALA A 91 -7.43 16.02 0.00
N SER A 92 -7.47 17.17 -0.68
CA SER A 92 -7.24 18.51 -0.12
C SER A 92 -8.39 19.03 0.74
#